data_AF-A0A1Q7WHV3-F1
#
_entry.id   AF-A0A1Q7WHV3-F1
#
_cell.length_a   1.000
_cell.length_b   1.000
_cell.length_c   1.000
_cell.angle_alpha   90.00
_cell.angle_beta   90.00
_cell.angle_gamma   90.00
#
_symmetry.space_group_name_H-M   'P 1'
#
loop_
_entity.id
_entity.type
_entity.pdbx_description
1 polymer ?
#
loop_
_entity_poly.entity_id
_entity_poly.type
_entity_poly.pdbx_seq_one_letter_code
_entity_poly.pdbx_strand_id
1 'polypeptide(L)' 'MSKTTKATCDDCYFRRAGLCALSPETPCPTFRAESRGALMRPRQPQLVPRPLAAMTGRAAA' A
#
# COMPACT_ATOMS: atom_id res chain seq x y z
N MET A 1 13.12 -28.48 4.04
CA MET A 1 12.33 -27.54 4.86
C MET A 1 12.94 -26.15 4.76
N SER A 2 12.42 -25.31 3.88
CA SER A 2 12.81 -23.90 3.81
C SER A 2 12.35 -23.22 5.09
N LYS A 3 13.31 -22.75 5.89
CA LYS A 3 13.06 -22.10 7.18
C LYS A 3 12.39 -20.76 6.88
N THR A 4 11.06 -20.69 7.00
CA THR A 4 10.33 -19.43 6.84
C THR A 4 10.68 -18.52 8.00
N THR A 5 11.69 -17.67 7.81
CA THR A 5 12.05 -16.61 8.75
C THR A 5 10.81 -15.72 8.92
N LYS A 6 10.36 -15.51 10.17
CA LYS A 6 9.26 -14.59 10.44
C LYS A 6 9.72 -13.18 10.07
N ALA A 7 9.04 -12.54 9.11
CA ALA A 7 9.33 -11.16 8.74
C ALA A 7 9.16 -10.25 9.97
N THR A 8 10.09 -9.32 10.18
CA THR A 8 10.02 -8.32 11.25
C THR A 8 9.79 -6.91 10.68
N CYS A 9 9.48 -5.93 11.53
CA CYS A 9 9.34 -4.54 11.06
C CYS A 9 10.67 -3.99 10.50
N ASP A 10 11.82 -4.52 10.92
CA ASP A 10 13.15 -4.11 10.43
C ASP A 10 13.40 -4.55 8.97
N ASP A 11 12.65 -5.54 8.49
CA ASP A 11 12.65 -5.96 7.08
C ASP A 11 11.68 -5.14 6.21
N CYS A 12 10.94 -4.21 6.82
CA CYS A 12 9.99 -3.36 6.10
C CYS A 12 10.71 -2.22 5.37
N TYR A 13 10.37 -2.06 4.08
CA TYR A 13 10.86 -0.98 3.24
C TYR A 13 10.73 0.40 3.91
N PHE A 14 9.58 0.71 4.51
CA PHE A 14 9.34 2.03 5.11
C PHE A 14 10.25 2.32 6.30
N ARG A 15 10.61 1.30 7.10
CA ARG A 15 11.53 1.46 8.24
C ARG A 15 12.95 1.66 7.75
N ARG A 16 13.42 0.85 6.80
CA ARG A 16 14.74 0.99 6.18
C ARG A 16 14.90 2.32 5.42
N ALA A 17 13.83 2.82 4.83
CA ALA A 17 13.81 4.12 4.15
C ALA A 17 13.59 5.33 5.09
N GLY A 18 13.43 5.13 6.40
CA GLY A 18 13.17 6.21 7.37
C GLY A 18 11.80 6.90 7.21
N LEU A 19 10.86 6.26 6.51
CA LEU A 19 9.51 6.76 6.24
C LEU A 19 8.45 6.19 7.20
N CYS A 20 8.84 5.32 8.13
CA CYS A 20 7.93 4.69 9.07
C CYS A 20 7.69 5.60 10.28
N ALA A 21 6.46 6.07 10.45
CA ALA A 21 6.03 6.82 11.63
C ALA A 21 5.60 5.92 12.81
N LEU A 22 5.51 4.60 12.58
CA LEU A 22 5.05 3.65 13.58
C LEU A 22 6.26 3.05 14.32
N SER A 23 6.11 2.85 15.64
CA SER A 23 7.04 2.07 16.46
C SER A 23 6.41 0.75 16.94
N PRO A 24 6.10 -0.20 16.04
CA PRO A 24 5.46 -1.45 16.42
C PRO A 24 6.49 -2.51 16.84
N GLU A 25 6.15 -3.29 17.86
CA GLU A 25 6.88 -4.50 18.29
C GLU A 25 6.61 -5.71 17.35
N THR A 26 5.70 -5.55 16.39
CA THR A 26 5.25 -6.57 15.43
C THR A 26 5.30 -6.03 13.99
N PRO A 27 5.23 -6.88 12.95
CA PRO A 27 5.17 -6.40 11.57
C PRO A 27 3.98 -5.47 11.39
N CYS A 28 4.20 -4.27 10.84
CA CYS A 28 3.13 -3.32 10.66
C CYS A 28 2.07 -3.86 9.67
N PRO A 29 0.80 -3.45 9.80
CA PRO A 29 -0.25 -3.88 8.86
C PRO A 29 0.00 -3.42 7.42
N THR A 30 0.87 -2.41 7.24
CA THR A 30 1.33 -1.90 5.95
C THR A 30 2.66 -2.50 5.50
N PHE A 31 3.08 -3.63 6.08
CA PHE A 31 4.37 -4.26 5.80
C PHE A 31 4.57 -4.47 4.30
N ARG A 32 5.72 -3.99 3.80
CA ARG A 32 6.20 -4.22 2.45
C ARG A 32 7.64 -4.67 2.58
N ALA A 33 7.94 -5.88 2.09
CA ALA A 33 9.30 -6.38 2.10
C ALA A 33 10.22 -5.40 1.35
N GLU A 34 11.35 -5.05 1.96
CA GLU A 34 12.43 -4.47 1.20
C GLU A 34 12.90 -5.51 0.17
N SER A 35 12.89 -5.13 -1.10
CA SER A 35 13.48 -5.90 -2.19
C SER A 35 14.34 -4.97 -3.03
N ARG A 36 15.25 -5.52 -3.85
CA ARG A 36 16.21 -4.78 -4.71
C ARG A 36 15.57 -3.95 -5.84
N GLY A 37 14.40 -3.35 -5.61
CA GLY A 37 13.68 -2.48 -6.53
C GLY A 37 12.84 -1.44 -5.77
N ALA A 38 12.32 -0.44 -6.50
CA ALA A 38 11.43 0.55 -5.92
C ALA A 38 10.04 -0.06 -5.62
N LEU A 39 9.28 0.58 -4.72
CA LEU A 39 7.87 0.27 -4.53
C LEU A 39 7.11 0.39 -5.85
N MET A 40 6.76 -0.75 -6.45
CA MET A 40 5.90 -0.74 -7.62
C MET A 40 4.47 -0.43 -7.20
N ARG A 41 3.87 0.58 -7.84
CA ARG A 41 2.42 0.78 -7.72
C ARG A 41 1.71 -0.49 -8.19
N PRO A 42 0.67 -0.95 -7.47
CA PRO A 42 -0.26 -1.92 -8.02
C PRO A 42 -0.75 -1.44 -9.40
N ARG A 43 -0.99 -2.38 -10.32
CA ARG A 43 -1.58 -2.04 -11.61
C ARG A 43 -2.94 -1.38 -11.36
N GLN A 44 -3.03 -0.09 -11.66
CA GLN A 44 -4.27 0.66 -11.49
C GLN A 44 -5.32 0.07 -12.44
N PRO A 45 -6.55 -0.23 -11.97
CA PRO A 45 -7.64 -0.64 -12.83
C PRO A 45 -7.95 0.44 -13.87
N GLN A 46 -8.44 0.03 -15.04
CA GLN A 46 -8.90 0.99 -16.04
C GLN A 46 -10.09 1.79 -15.50
N LEU A 47 -10.10 3.09 -15.81
CA LEU A 47 -11.23 3.94 -15.47
C LEU A 47 -12.46 3.51 -16.27
N VAL A 48 -13.60 3.36 -15.58
CA VAL A 48 -14.89 3.12 -16.22
C VAL A 48 -15.57 4.48 -16.46
N PRO A 49 -15.77 4.90 -17.72
CA PRO A 49 -16.51 6.14 -18.00
C PRO A 49 -17.93 6.06 -17.45
N ARG A 50 -18.38 7.10 -16.76
CA ARG A 50 -19.75 7.23 -16.26
C ARG A 50 -20.46 8.38 -16.99
N PRO A 51 -21.71 8.21 -17.45
CA PRO A 51 -22.45 9.30 -18.07
C PRO A 51 -22.67 10.44 -17.08
N LEU A 52 -22.32 11.68 -17.48
CA LEU A 52 -22.57 12.87 -16.67
C LEU A 52 -24.06 13.10 -16.41
N ALA A 53 -24.94 12.65 -17.31
CA ALA A 53 -26.40 12.70 -17.15
C ALA A 53 -26.93 11.88 -15.96
N ALA A 54 -26.15 10.92 -15.44
CA ALA A 54 -26.50 10.18 -14.22
C ALA A 54 -26.07 10.92 -12.93
N MET A 55 -25.29 12.00 -13.04
CA MET A 55 -24.75 12.77 -11.91
C MET A 55 -25.46 14.11 -11.69
N THR A 56 -26.29 14.56 -12.62
CA THR A 56 -27.05 15.83 -12.57
C THR A 56 -28.15 15.88 -11.51
N GLY A 57 -28.39 14.80 -10.74
CA GLY A 57 -29.37 14.78 -9.65
C GLY A 57 -28.83 15.17 -8.27
N ARG A 58 -27.53 15.49 -8.12
CA ARG A 58 -26.89 15.60 -6.79
C ARG A 58 -26.26 16.96 -6.48
N ALA A 59 -26.43 17.95 -7.35
CA ALA A 59 -25.89 19.30 -7.20
C ALA A 59 -26.98 20.35 -6.91
N ALA A 60 -27.88 20.03 -5.97
CA ALA A 60 -28.80 21.00 -5.38
C ALA A 60 -28.81 20.78 -3.86
N ALA A 61 -27.85 21.40 -3.19
CA ALA A 61 -27.84 21.65 -1.75
C ALA A 61 -27.21 23.03 -1.52
#